data_AF-A0A1J4RNR1-F1
#
_entry.id   AF-A0A1J4RNR1-F1
#
_cell.length_a   1.000
_cell.length_b   1.000
_cell.length_c   1.000
_cell.angle_alpha   90.00
_cell.angle_beta   90.00
_cell.angle_gamma   90.00
#
_symmetry.space_group_name_H-M   'P 1'
#
loop_
_entity.id
_entity.type
_entity.pdbx_description
1 polymer ?
#
loop_
_entity_poly.entity_id
_entity_poly.type
_entity_poly.pdbx_seq_one_letter_code
_entity_poly.pdbx_strand_id
1 'polypeptide(L)'
;MFARIKESEKKLSEDAKVMLDMLPNDEKEMILRLVGSNGEISQSRLSGIFGKVRTFRTVESLKKRGIVVKEKYGKTNMVKLESRFRNILY
;
A
#
# COMPACT_ATOMS: atom_id res chain seq x y z
N MET A 1 17.47 6.11 -4.28
CA MET A 1 16.16 5.76 -3.68
C MET A 1 15.18 5.08 -4.65
N PHE A 2 15.30 5.24 -5.97
CA PHE A 2 14.39 4.61 -6.96
C PHE A 2 14.70 3.14 -7.31
N ALA A 3 15.89 2.64 -7.00
CA ALA A 3 16.31 1.29 -7.40
C ALA A 3 15.50 0.17 -6.72
N ARG A 4 15.13 0.32 -5.44
CA ARG A 4 14.29 -0.65 -4.72
C ARG A 4 12.88 -0.75 -5.27
N ILE A 5 12.31 0.35 -5.78
CA ILE A 5 10.94 0.37 -6.29
C ILE A 5 10.85 -0.43 -7.60
N LYS A 6 11.83 -0.26 -8.51
CA LYS A 6 11.95 -1.05 -9.74
C LYS A 6 12.16 -2.55 -9.49
N GLU A 7 12.84 -2.89 -8.40
CA GLU A 7 13.11 -4.29 -8.06
C GLU A 7 11.85 -4.98 -7.51
N SER A 8 11.03 -4.27 -6.73
CA SER A 8 9.70 -4.75 -6.31
C SER A 8 8.74 -4.92 -7.50
N GLU A 9 8.77 -4.05 -8.51
CA GLU A 9 7.99 -4.22 -9.75
C GLU A 9 8.32 -5.49 -10.53
N LYS A 10 9.53 -6.03 -10.37
CA LYS A 10 10.00 -7.20 -11.12
C LYS A 10 9.48 -8.53 -10.56
N LYS A 11 8.97 -8.56 -9.33
CA LYS A 11 8.40 -9.75 -8.67
C LYS A 11 6.86 -9.81 -8.71
N LEU A 12 6.21 -8.77 -9.20
CA LEU A 12 4.75 -8.71 -9.34
C LEU A 12 4.30 -9.49 -10.58
N SER A 13 3.28 -10.34 -10.42
CA SER A 13 2.63 -11.03 -11.55
C SER A 13 2.06 -10.02 -12.55
N GLU A 14 1.85 -10.42 -13.80
CA GLU A 14 1.25 -9.55 -14.82
C GLU A 14 -0.15 -9.08 -14.38
N ASP A 15 -0.94 -9.95 -13.75
CA ASP A 15 -2.25 -9.62 -13.19
C ASP A 15 -2.18 -8.52 -12.12
N ALA A 16 -1.15 -8.58 -11.27
CA ALA A 16 -0.91 -7.58 -10.25
C ALA A 16 -0.56 -6.21 -10.83
N LYS A 17 0.21 -6.18 -11.93
CA LYS A 17 0.57 -4.94 -12.64
C LYS A 17 -0.65 -4.28 -13.27
N VAL A 18 -1.52 -5.07 -13.91
CA VAL A 18 -2.77 -4.57 -14.48
C VAL A 18 -3.66 -3.97 -13.38
N MET A 19 -3.80 -4.64 -12.24
CA MET A 19 -4.52 -4.10 -11.08
C MET A 19 -3.92 -2.78 -10.57
N LEU A 20 -2.59 -2.71 -10.46
CA LEU A 20 -1.88 -1.49 -10.02
C LEU A 20 -2.07 -0.33 -10.99
N ASP A 21 -2.15 -0.58 -12.29
CA ASP A 21 -2.36 0.44 -13.31
C ASP A 21 -3.79 0.99 -13.36
N MET A 22 -4.77 0.22 -12.84
CA MET A 22 -6.15 0.70 -12.66
C MET A 22 -6.31 1.63 -11.43
N LEU A 23 -5.31 1.71 -10.56
CA LEU A 23 -5.34 2.56 -9.38
C LEU A 23 -4.85 3.98 -9.72
N PRO A 24 -5.43 5.01 -9.07
CA PRO A 24 -4.87 6.36 -9.12
C PRO A 24 -3.40 6.37 -8.68
N ASN A 25 -2.59 7.28 -9.25
CA ASN A 25 -1.16 7.39 -8.94
C ASN A 25 -0.86 7.41 -7.43
N ASP A 26 -1.68 8.09 -6.64
CA ASP A 26 -1.58 8.18 -5.18
C ASP A 26 -1.76 6.84 -4.46
N GLU A 27 -2.73 6.04 -4.94
CA GLU A 27 -3.02 4.71 -4.41
C GLU A 27 -1.93 3.72 -4.81
N LYS A 28 -1.49 3.78 -6.07
CA LYS A 28 -0.39 2.95 -6.61
C LYS A 28 0.90 3.15 -5.81
N GLU A 29 1.29 4.39 -5.56
CA GLU A 29 2.51 4.68 -4.80
C GLU A 29 2.43 4.15 -3.37
N MET A 30 1.26 4.25 -2.73
CA MET A 30 1.05 3.73 -1.38
C MET A 30 1.12 2.20 -1.32
N ILE A 31 0.52 1.50 -2.29
CA ILE A 31 0.60 0.04 -2.38
C ILE A 31 2.05 -0.41 -2.60
N LEU A 32 2.79 0.23 -3.51
CA LEU A 32 4.20 -0.09 -3.74
C LEU A 32 5.03 0.03 -2.45
N ARG A 33 4.74 1.03 -1.61
CA ARG A 33 5.39 1.18 -0.30
C ARG A 33 4.99 0.11 0.71
N LEU A 34 3.72 -0.33 0.68
CA LEU A 34 3.20 -1.44 1.47
C LEU A 34 3.88 -2.75 1.08
N VAL A 35 3.92 -3.08 -0.22
CA VAL A 35 4.59 -4.27 -0.76
C VAL A 35 6.08 -4.26 -0.40
N GLY A 36 6.76 -3.12 -0.59
CA GLY A 36 8.16 -2.96 -0.18
C GLY A 36 8.42 -3.01 1.34
N SER A 37 7.36 -3.02 2.16
CA SER A 37 7.42 -3.15 3.63
C SER A 37 6.81 -4.47 4.12
N ASN A 38 6.85 -5.55 3.31
CA ASN A 38 6.27 -6.86 3.62
C ASN A 38 4.74 -6.86 3.81
N GLY A 39 4.06 -5.91 3.16
CA GLY A 39 2.61 -5.78 3.18
C GLY A 39 2.05 -5.09 4.42
N GLU A 40 2.89 -4.47 5.26
CA GLU A 40 2.45 -3.71 6.42
C GLU A 40 3.26 -2.45 6.68
N ILE A 41 2.59 -1.37 7.07
CA ILE A 41 3.22 -0.10 7.40
C ILE A 41 2.36 0.73 8.35
N SER A 42 2.97 1.43 9.29
CA SER A 42 2.22 2.29 10.21
C SER A 42 1.67 3.53 9.50
N GLN A 43 0.46 3.96 9.88
CA GLN A 43 -0.17 5.15 9.34
C GLN A 43 0.63 6.41 9.66
N SER A 44 1.34 6.45 10.80
CA SER A 44 2.27 7.54 11.12
C SER A 44 3.42 7.64 10.12
N ARG A 45 4.01 6.51 9.71
CA ARG A 45 5.09 6.47 8.72
C ARG A 45 4.59 6.89 7.34
N LEU A 46 3.42 6.40 6.92
CA LEU A 46 2.77 6.87 5.69
C LEU A 46 2.49 8.38 5.74
N SER A 47 1.98 8.88 6.87
CA SER A 47 1.67 10.30 7.06
C SER A 47 2.92 11.19 6.98
N GLY A 48 4.09 10.68 7.38
CA GLY A 48 5.36 11.37 7.22
C GLY A 48 5.84 11.47 5.77
N ILE A 49 5.43 10.54 4.90
CA ILE A 49 5.86 10.49 3.49
C ILE A 49 4.89 11.27 2.60
N PHE A 50 3.58 11.03 2.77
CA PHE A 50 2.54 11.55 1.87
C PHE A 50 1.78 12.75 2.45
N GLY A 51 1.99 13.07 3.73
CA GLY A 51 1.19 14.02 4.48
C GLY A 51 -0.05 13.38 5.12
N LYS A 52 -0.51 13.94 6.25
CA LYS A 52 -1.61 13.39 7.07
C LYS A 52 -2.92 13.25 6.29
N VAL A 53 -3.34 14.31 5.59
CA VAL A 53 -4.64 14.35 4.89
C VAL A 53 -4.65 13.38 3.72
N ARG A 54 -3.61 13.42 2.87
CA ARG A 54 -3.47 12.53 1.71
C ARG A 54 -3.43 11.08 2.17
N THR A 55 -2.62 10.78 3.19
CA THR A 55 -2.57 9.43 3.78
C THR A 55 -3.94 8.96 4.25
N PHE A 56 -4.67 9.79 5.00
CA PHE A 56 -5.98 9.41 5.48
C PHE A 56 -6.94 9.09 4.32
N ARG A 57 -7.01 9.96 3.31
CA ARG A 57 -7.90 9.80 2.15
C ARG A 57 -7.55 8.55 1.34
N THR A 58 -6.28 8.33 1.03
CA THR A 58 -5.82 7.19 0.25
C THR A 58 -6.05 5.88 1.00
N VAL A 59 -5.70 5.81 2.30
CA VAL A 59 -5.94 4.59 3.10
C VAL A 59 -7.44 4.32 3.25
N GLU A 60 -8.29 5.33 3.42
CA GLU A 60 -9.75 5.14 3.42
C GLU A 60 -10.28 4.65 2.06
N SER A 61 -9.77 5.18 0.94
CA SER A 61 -10.15 4.71 -0.40
C SER A 61 -9.76 3.24 -0.62
N LEU A 62 -8.52 2.88 -0.30
CA LEU A 62 -8.02 1.52 -0.40
C LEU A 62 -8.78 0.55 0.53
N LYS A 63 -9.16 1.03 1.73
CA LYS A 63 -9.97 0.25 2.67
C LYS A 63 -11.38 0.01 2.13
N LYS A 64 -12.03 1.03 1.55
CA LYS A 64 -13.35 0.90 0.91
C LYS A 64 -13.34 -0.09 -0.26
N ARG A 65 -12.23 -0.14 -1.00
CA ARG A 65 -12.01 -1.11 -2.08
C ARG A 65 -11.65 -2.53 -1.59
N GLY A 66 -11.46 -2.72 -0.28
CA GLY A 66 -11.07 -4.01 0.30
C GLY A 66 -9.62 -4.40 0.05
N ILE A 67 -8.76 -3.47 -0.38
CA ILE A 67 -7.35 -3.74 -0.71
C ILE A 67 -6.47 -3.73 0.54
N VAL A 68 -6.80 -2.86 1.50
CA VAL A 68 -6.07 -2.74 2.77
C VAL A 68 -7.02 -2.81 3.96
N VAL A 69 -6.48 -3.29 5.07
CA VAL A 69 -7.14 -3.27 6.38
C VAL A 69 -6.38 -2.35 7.33
N LYS A 70 -7.11 -1.75 8.26
CA LYS A 70 -6.53 -0.96 9.36
C LYS A 70 -6.69 -1.73 10.66
N GLU A 71 -5.58 -1.97 11.34
CA GLU A 71 -5.58 -2.56 12.67
C GLU A 71 -5.05 -1.53 13.67
N LYS A 72 -5.63 -1.51 14.87
CA LYS A 72 -5.15 -0.63 15.93
C LYS A 72 -3.78 -1.11 16.40
N TYR A 73 -2.78 -0.24 16.39
CA TYR A 73 -1.42 -0.53 16.81
C TYR A 73 -0.90 0.55 17.77
N GLY A 74 -1.19 0.36 19.06
CA GLY A 74 -0.86 1.32 20.11
C GLY A 74 -1.55 2.67 19.87
N LYS A 75 -0.74 3.72 19.65
CA LYS A 75 -1.19 5.11 19.41
C LYS A 75 -1.44 5.43 17.93
N THR A 76 -1.16 4.52 17.02
CA THR A 76 -1.41 4.69 15.57
C THR A 76 -2.13 3.48 15.01
N ASN A 77 -2.53 3.53 13.74
CA ASN A 77 -3.07 2.37 13.06
C ASN A 77 -1.96 1.73 12.22
N MET A 78 -1.92 0.40 12.18
CA MET A 78 -1.18 -0.34 11.19
C MET A 78 -2.06 -0.49 9.94
N VAL A 79 -1.51 -0.15 8.78
CA VAL A 79 -2.13 -0.41 7.49
C VAL A 79 -1.51 -1.70 6.96
N LYS A 80 -2.34 -2.69 6.66
CA LYS A 80 -1.91 -3.98 6.12
C LYS A 80 -2.61 -4.26 4.80
N LEU A 81 -1.93 -4.95 3.89
CA LEU A 81 -2.58 -5.53 2.72
C LEU A 81 -3.58 -6.59 3.17
N GLU A 82 -4.74 -6.62 2.52
CA GLU A 82 -5.73 -7.67 2.74
C GLU A 82 -5.20 -9.01 2.17
N SER A 83 -5.58 -10.11 2.82
CA SER A 83 -5.05 -11.45 2.58
C SER A 83 -5.17 -11.94 1.12
N ARG A 84 -6.25 -11.60 0.42
CA ARG A 84 -6.50 -11.95 -0.99
C ARG A 84 -5.51 -11.24 -1.91
N PHE A 85 -5.16 -9.99 -1.57
CA PHE A 85 -4.16 -9.22 -2.31
C PHE A 85 -2.74 -9.60 -1.91
N ARG A 86 -2.55 -10.15 -0.71
CA ARG A 86 -1.24 -10.61 -0.24
C ARG A 86 -0.68 -11.69 -1.17
N ASN A 87 -1.48 -12.68 -1.58
CA ASN A 87 -1.04 -13.75 -2.48
C ASN A 87 -0.80 -13.31 -3.94
N ILE A 88 -1.30 -12.13 -4.32
CA ILE A 88 -1.18 -11.58 -5.68
C ILE A 88 0.03 -10.63 -5.77
N LEU A 89 0.29 -9.90 -4.69
CA LEU A 89 1.30 -8.84 -4.62
C LEU A 89 2.60 -9.28 -3.91
N TYR A 90 2.59 -10.43 -3.23
CA TYR A 90 3.69 -11.00 -2.44
C TYR A 90 3.75 -12.52 -2.62
#